data_AF-A0A7J4UNS3-F1
#
_entry.id   AF-A0A7J4UNS3-F1
#
_cell.length_a   1.000
_cell.length_b   1.000
_cell.length_c   1.000
_cell.angle_alpha   90.00
_cell.angle_beta   90.00
_cell.angle_gamma   90.00
#
_symmetry.space_group_name_H-M   'P 1'
#
loop_
_entity.id
_entity.type
_entity.pdbx_description
1 polymer ?
#
loop_
_entity_poly.entity_id
_entity_poly.type
_entity_poly.pdbx_seq_one_letter_code
_entity_poly.pdbx_strand_id
1 'polypeptide(L)'
;MGDLLNPMGELAEEPEQDMSPAPDVNEKAQKGDGKKLFFTILAVIGIFAFFFIAFKGWNGITGAAPITIDDFHTENLEGNLEEEQGYIYNGFSFVNVDNLWWSEVNLPDKRFKFPLHFGPKDVDQIPVTGNLDPAFSQGQLVYIAIDPIKSNQYQALAASELSINMAQGMNRIPEAVCTFEDSICDNRTIANCEDTKGMPLIEIVDGDGPRIEANGMCIKLIGKELDIVKAADRIILNWYGIIDVK
;
A
#
# COMPACT_ATOMS: atom_id res chain seq x y z
N MET A 1 8.04 -40.79 15.92
CA MET A 1 9.47 -40.86 16.30
C MET A 1 10.24 -41.28 15.06
N GLY A 2 10.95 -40.34 14.47
CA GLY A 2 11.58 -40.49 13.16
C GLY A 2 12.09 -39.12 12.75
N ASP A 3 13.21 -38.75 13.37
CA ASP A 3 13.93 -37.50 13.20
C ASP A 3 14.33 -37.27 11.74
N LEU A 4 13.96 -36.11 11.20
CA LEU A 4 14.60 -35.53 10.03
C LEU A 4 15.04 -34.11 10.38
N LEU A 5 16.13 -34.06 11.15
CA LEU A 5 16.99 -32.89 11.29
C LEU A 5 17.72 -32.72 9.96
N ASN A 6 17.37 -31.67 9.22
CA ASN A 6 18.17 -31.21 8.09
C ASN A 6 19.25 -30.24 8.62
N PRO A 7 20.54 -30.46 8.32
CA PRO A 7 21.62 -29.68 8.91
C PRO A 7 21.69 -28.29 8.28
N MET A 8 21.98 -27.32 9.15
CA MET A 8 22.29 -25.92 8.82
C MET A 8 23.35 -25.85 7.73
N GLY A 9 23.00 -25.15 6.65
CA GLY A 9 23.91 -24.82 5.57
C GLY A 9 25.09 -23.99 6.08
N GLU A 10 26.25 -24.58 5.84
CA GLU A 10 27.61 -24.08 5.91
C GLU A 10 27.73 -22.63 5.40
N LEU A 11 28.13 -21.71 6.28
CA LEU A 11 28.53 -20.37 5.92
C LEU A 11 29.89 -20.46 5.20
N ALA A 12 29.90 -20.16 3.91
CA ALA A 12 31.12 -20.05 3.14
C ALA A 12 31.98 -18.90 3.69
N GLU A 13 33.17 -19.24 4.20
CA GLU A 13 34.24 -18.29 4.50
C GLU A 13 34.67 -17.56 3.22
N GLU A 14 34.68 -16.23 3.26
CA GLU A 14 35.33 -15.41 2.24
C GLU A 14 36.85 -15.56 2.33
N PRO A 15 37.57 -15.73 1.20
CA PRO A 15 39.02 -15.86 1.21
C PRO A 15 39.71 -14.55 1.58
N GLU A 16 40.60 -14.60 2.57
CA GLU A 16 41.52 -13.52 2.92
C GLU A 16 42.39 -13.14 1.70
N GLN A 17 42.27 -11.88 1.26
CA GLN A 17 43.16 -11.33 0.22
C GLN A 17 44.54 -11.02 0.80
N ASP A 18 45.52 -11.79 0.35
CA ASP A 18 46.96 -11.61 0.53
C ASP A 18 47.42 -10.22 0.01
N MET A 19 47.74 -9.34 0.96
CA MET A 19 48.21 -7.99 0.71
C MET A 19 49.71 -8.02 0.39
N SER A 20 50.01 -8.18 -0.90
CA SER A 20 51.36 -8.06 -1.46
C SER A 20 51.97 -6.67 -1.20
N PRO A 21 53.24 -6.56 -0.77
CA PRO A 21 53.88 -5.28 -0.50
C PRO A 21 54.14 -4.51 -1.80
N ALA A 22 53.67 -3.27 -1.85
CA ALA A 22 53.87 -2.35 -2.96
C ALA A 22 55.37 -2.04 -3.18
N PRO A 23 55.80 -1.83 -4.44
CA PRO A 23 57.18 -1.45 -4.75
C PRO A 23 57.48 -0.04 -4.25
N ASP A 24 58.66 0.09 -3.62
CA ASP A 24 59.30 1.30 -3.14
C ASP A 24 59.48 2.33 -4.28
N VAL A 25 58.58 3.33 -4.33
CA VAL A 25 58.64 4.43 -5.28
C VAL A 25 59.58 5.48 -4.73
N ASN A 26 60.80 5.45 -5.27
CA ASN A 26 61.89 6.41 -5.12
C ASN A 26 61.39 7.87 -5.14
N GLU A 27 61.27 8.47 -3.96
CA GLU A 27 60.91 9.86 -3.76
C GLU A 27 62.09 10.77 -4.14
N LYS A 28 62.16 11.17 -5.41
CA LYS A 28 62.95 12.34 -5.78
C LYS A 28 62.29 13.56 -5.17
N ALA A 29 62.87 14.04 -4.07
CA ALA A 29 62.54 15.31 -3.43
C ALA A 29 62.56 16.46 -4.44
N GLN A 30 61.40 16.72 -5.02
CA GLN A 30 61.16 17.87 -5.86
C GLN A 30 61.13 19.06 -4.89
N LYS A 31 62.13 19.93 -5.00
CA LYS A 31 62.27 21.16 -4.23
C LYS A 31 61.13 22.09 -4.62
N GLY A 32 59.96 21.82 -4.05
CA GLY A 32 58.70 22.48 -4.31
C GLY A 32 58.77 23.89 -3.76
N ASP A 33 58.62 24.84 -4.67
CA ASP A 33 58.44 26.25 -4.44
C ASP A 33 57.27 26.45 -3.45
N GLY A 34 57.57 26.48 -2.14
CA GLY A 34 56.58 26.43 -1.06
C GLY A 34 55.54 27.56 -1.09
N LYS A 35 55.83 28.62 -1.86
CA LYS A 35 54.86 29.66 -2.18
C LYS A 35 53.70 29.13 -3.02
N LYS A 36 53.96 28.27 -4.01
CA LYS A 36 52.91 27.66 -4.85
C LYS A 36 52.01 26.73 -4.03
N LEU A 37 52.59 25.91 -3.16
CA LEU A 37 51.83 25.03 -2.27
C LEU A 37 50.87 25.81 -1.36
N PHE A 38 51.34 26.93 -0.80
CA PHE A 38 50.51 27.79 0.05
C PHE A 38 49.33 28.42 -0.70
N PHE A 39 49.54 28.90 -1.94
CA PHE A 39 48.45 29.43 -2.76
C PHE A 39 47.46 28.34 -3.18
N THR A 40 47.92 27.11 -3.45
CA THR A 40 47.01 25.99 -3.76
C THR A 40 46.13 25.63 -2.56
N ILE A 41 46.68 25.60 -1.35
CA ILE A 41 45.91 25.34 -0.13
C ILE A 41 44.84 26.43 0.10
N LEU A 42 45.20 27.71 -0.06
CA LEU A 42 44.24 28.81 0.06
C LEU A 42 43.14 28.75 -1.00
N ALA A 43 43.47 28.38 -2.24
CA ALA A 43 42.49 28.21 -3.31
C ALA A 43 41.50 27.09 -2.98
N VAL A 44 41.97 25.96 -2.48
CA VAL A 44 41.12 24.83 -2.08
C VAL A 44 40.20 25.22 -0.92
N ILE A 45 40.71 25.88 0.12
CA ILE A 45 39.90 26.37 1.25
C ILE A 45 38.84 27.38 0.77
N GLY A 46 39.22 28.29 -0.13
CA GLY A 46 38.28 29.25 -0.72
C GLY A 46 37.15 28.58 -1.51
N ILE A 47 37.46 27.53 -2.26
CA ILE A 47 36.48 26.72 -2.99
C ILE A 47 35.53 26.02 -2.01
N PHE A 48 36.04 25.37 -0.96
CA PHE A 48 35.20 24.73 0.05
C PHE A 48 34.32 25.73 0.81
N ALA A 49 34.84 26.90 1.17
CA ALA A 49 34.06 27.96 1.81
C ALA A 49 32.97 28.48 0.88
N PHE A 50 33.28 28.66 -0.41
CA PHE A 50 32.30 29.05 -1.42
C PHE A 50 31.19 28.01 -1.57
N PHE A 51 31.54 26.73 -1.69
CA PHE A 51 30.54 25.65 -1.76
C PHE A 51 29.69 25.57 -0.49
N PHE A 52 30.27 25.78 0.69
CA PHE A 52 29.52 25.75 1.95
C PHE A 52 28.52 26.91 2.06
N ILE A 53 28.91 28.12 1.62
CA ILE A 53 28.02 29.29 1.56
C ILE A 53 26.94 29.09 0.49
N ALA A 54 27.31 28.60 -0.69
CA ALA A 54 26.39 28.31 -1.77
C ALA A 54 25.37 27.22 -1.37
N PHE A 55 25.81 26.14 -0.73
CA PHE A 55 24.95 25.05 -0.26
C PHE A 55 23.99 25.51 0.83
N LYS A 56 24.44 26.35 1.77
CA LYS A 56 23.55 26.96 2.77
C LYS A 56 22.53 27.92 2.16
N GLY A 57 22.92 28.72 1.17
CA GLY A 57 22.01 29.59 0.43
C GLY A 57 20.99 28.81 -0.41
N TRP A 58 21.42 27.70 -1.00
CA TRP A 58 20.58 26.84 -1.85
C TRP A 58 19.53 26.09 -1.04
N ASN A 59 19.90 25.50 0.11
CA ASN A 59 18.97 24.77 0.97
C ASN A 59 17.83 25.65 1.52
N GLY A 60 18.04 26.97 1.64
CA GLY A 60 17.00 27.92 2.06
C GLY A 60 15.99 28.27 0.98
N ILE A 61 16.28 27.98 -0.30
CA ILE A 61 15.44 28.34 -1.45
C ILE A 61 14.76 27.10 -2.06
N THR A 62 15.38 25.92 -1.96
CA THR A 62 14.81 24.67 -2.52
C THR A 62 14.11 23.77 -1.50
N GLY A 63 14.01 24.19 -0.24
CA GLY A 63 13.39 23.41 0.83
C GLY A 63 11.89 23.64 0.96
N ALA A 64 11.12 23.56 -0.13
CA ALA A 64 9.67 23.42 0.03
C ALA A 64 9.45 22.12 0.83
N ALA A 65 8.90 22.24 2.03
CA ALA A 65 8.58 21.06 2.84
C ALA A 65 7.68 20.14 1.99
N PRO A 66 7.89 18.81 2.02
CA PRO A 66 7.02 17.89 1.30
C PRO A 66 5.60 18.08 1.80
N ILE A 67 4.68 18.44 0.90
CA ILE A 67 3.25 18.57 1.23
C ILE A 67 2.75 17.18 1.61
N THR A 68 2.16 17.08 2.80
CA THR A 68 1.66 15.82 3.35
C THR A 68 0.18 15.65 3.03
N ILE A 69 -0.32 14.42 3.15
CA ILE A 69 -1.77 14.13 3.01
C ILE A 69 -2.60 14.92 4.04
N ASP A 70 -2.05 15.19 5.23
CA ASP A 70 -2.72 16.04 6.24
C ASP A 70 -2.87 17.50 5.78
N ASP A 71 -1.87 18.02 5.08
CA ASP A 71 -1.92 19.37 4.52
C ASP A 71 -3.02 19.45 3.46
N PHE A 72 -3.11 18.45 2.56
CA PHE A 72 -4.20 18.36 1.58
C PHE A 72 -5.58 18.28 2.24
N HIS A 73 -5.74 17.48 3.31
CA HIS A 73 -7.01 17.45 4.04
C HIS A 73 -7.37 18.80 4.65
N THR A 74 -6.38 19.52 5.18
CA THR A 74 -6.58 20.87 5.73
C THR A 74 -7.03 21.84 4.63
N GLU A 75 -6.33 21.85 3.49
CA GLU A 75 -6.68 22.68 2.34
C GLU A 75 -8.08 22.35 1.79
N ASN A 76 -8.46 21.07 1.75
CA ASN A 76 -9.79 20.65 1.31
C ASN A 76 -10.89 21.14 2.26
N LEU A 77 -10.66 21.04 3.57
CA LEU A 77 -11.61 21.51 4.60
C LEU A 77 -11.75 23.04 4.58
N GLU A 78 -10.70 23.77 4.19
CA GLU A 78 -10.72 25.22 4.00
C GLU A 78 -11.35 25.65 2.66
N GLY A 79 -11.60 24.70 1.74
CA GLY A 79 -12.16 24.97 0.41
C GLY A 79 -11.15 25.52 -0.59
N ASN A 80 -9.86 25.24 -0.37
CA ASN A 80 -8.76 25.72 -1.21
C ASN A 80 -8.40 24.75 -2.36
N LEU A 81 -8.98 23.55 -2.38
CA LEU A 81 -8.76 22.56 -3.44
C LEU A 81 -9.85 22.61 -4.51
N GLU A 82 -9.47 22.35 -5.76
CA GLU A 82 -10.41 22.09 -6.85
C GLU A 82 -11.09 20.72 -6.65
N GLU A 83 -12.26 20.51 -7.26
CA GLU A 83 -13.09 19.31 -7.05
C GLU A 83 -12.36 18.01 -7.43
N GLU A 84 -11.48 18.06 -8.43
CA GLU A 84 -10.66 16.92 -8.85
C GLU A 84 -9.52 16.61 -7.87
N GLN A 85 -9.10 17.58 -7.06
CA GLN A 85 -8.05 17.44 -6.05
C GLN A 85 -8.62 17.05 -4.69
N GLY A 86 -9.84 17.47 -4.37
CA GLY A 86 -10.49 17.13 -3.12
C GLY A 86 -11.95 17.55 -3.06
N TYR A 87 -12.71 16.84 -2.23
CA TYR A 87 -14.08 17.22 -1.89
C TYR A 87 -14.50 16.68 -0.53
N ILE A 88 -15.58 17.23 0.01
CA ILE A 88 -16.26 16.69 1.21
C ILE A 88 -17.44 15.83 0.78
N TYR A 89 -17.53 14.61 1.30
CA TYR A 89 -18.64 13.68 1.05
C TYR A 89 -19.15 13.13 2.38
N ASN A 90 -20.43 13.33 2.68
CA ASN A 90 -21.06 12.93 3.95
C ASN A 90 -20.25 13.34 5.21
N GLY A 91 -19.59 14.49 5.16
CA GLY A 91 -18.77 15.01 6.27
C GLY A 91 -17.33 14.48 6.31
N PHE A 92 -16.94 13.60 5.39
CA PHE A 92 -15.58 13.08 5.27
C PHE A 92 -14.82 13.84 4.18
N SER A 93 -13.57 14.19 4.47
CA SER A 93 -12.67 14.76 3.47
C SER A 93 -12.07 13.67 2.61
N PHE A 94 -12.14 13.86 1.29
CA PHE A 94 -11.45 13.05 0.29
C PHE A 94 -10.47 13.93 -0.47
N VAL A 95 -9.23 13.48 -0.61
CA VAL A 95 -8.19 14.18 -1.37
C VAL A 95 -7.51 13.24 -2.35
N ASN A 96 -7.30 13.68 -3.58
CA ASN A 96 -6.66 12.89 -4.63
C ASN A 96 -5.15 13.19 -4.63
N VAL A 97 -4.35 12.20 -4.24
CA VAL A 97 -2.88 12.29 -4.24
C VAL A 97 -2.34 11.04 -4.90
N ASP A 98 -1.49 11.23 -5.92
CA ASP A 98 -0.91 10.16 -6.73
C ASP A 98 -1.96 9.22 -7.37
N ASN A 99 -3.09 9.78 -7.80
CA ASN A 99 -4.24 9.07 -8.38
C ASN A 99 -4.95 8.11 -7.40
N LEU A 100 -4.78 8.30 -6.10
CA LEU A 100 -5.53 7.61 -5.05
C LEU A 100 -6.35 8.62 -4.27
N TRP A 101 -7.59 8.24 -3.96
CA TRP A 101 -8.46 8.98 -3.07
C TRP A 101 -8.14 8.60 -1.63
N TRP A 102 -7.57 9.54 -0.89
CA TRP A 102 -7.26 9.40 0.53
C TRP A 102 -8.38 9.96 1.38
N SER A 103 -8.75 9.21 2.41
CA SER A 103 -9.64 9.68 3.48
C SER A 103 -9.22 9.13 4.83
N GLU A 104 -9.91 9.56 5.88
CA GLU A 104 -9.64 9.15 7.23
C GLU A 104 -10.92 8.87 8.03
N VAL A 105 -10.84 7.85 8.89
CA VAL A 105 -11.88 7.52 9.87
C VAL A 105 -11.30 7.49 11.27
N ASN A 106 -12.13 7.83 12.25
CA ASN A 106 -11.78 7.71 13.66
C ASN A 106 -12.26 6.35 14.19
N LEU A 107 -11.32 5.45 14.43
CA LEU A 107 -11.56 4.18 15.13
C LEU A 107 -11.37 4.39 16.63
N PRO A 108 -11.84 3.47 17.50
CA PRO A 108 -11.77 3.64 18.95
C PRO A 108 -10.36 3.99 19.48
N ASP A 109 -9.32 3.40 18.89
CA ASP A 109 -7.94 3.52 19.40
C ASP A 109 -7.01 4.34 18.49
N LYS A 110 -7.47 4.73 17.29
CA LYS A 110 -6.62 5.44 16.32
C LYS A 110 -7.42 6.16 15.25
N ARG A 111 -6.80 7.18 14.67
CA ARG A 111 -7.19 7.71 13.37
C ARG A 111 -6.57 6.82 12.29
N PHE A 112 -7.40 6.30 11.38
CA PHE A 112 -6.95 5.43 10.30
C PHE A 112 -7.16 6.13 8.97
N LYS A 113 -6.05 6.35 8.25
CA LYS A 113 -6.06 6.86 6.88
C LYS A 113 -6.02 5.70 5.92
N PHE A 114 -6.83 5.75 4.88
CA PHE A 114 -6.89 4.70 3.88
C PHE A 114 -6.95 5.31 2.48
N PRO A 115 -6.21 4.73 1.52
CA PRO A 115 -6.35 5.04 0.11
C PRO A 115 -7.46 4.18 -0.52
N LEU A 116 -8.04 4.70 -1.59
CA LEU A 116 -8.94 4.02 -2.50
C LEU A 116 -8.56 4.39 -3.95
N HIS A 117 -8.83 3.51 -4.91
CA HIS A 117 -8.70 3.89 -6.32
C HIS A 117 -9.87 4.78 -6.76
N PHE A 118 -11.05 4.59 -6.18
CA PHE A 118 -12.28 5.30 -6.52
C PHE A 118 -12.88 5.99 -5.30
N GLY A 119 -13.25 7.26 -5.46
CA GLY A 119 -13.86 8.05 -4.39
C GLY A 119 -15.37 7.78 -4.30
N PRO A 120 -16.05 8.27 -3.24
CA PRO A 120 -17.47 8.01 -3.06
C PRO A 120 -18.36 8.40 -4.24
N LYS A 121 -18.05 9.49 -4.94
CA LYS A 121 -18.81 9.93 -6.12
C LYS A 121 -18.77 8.92 -7.27
N ASP A 122 -17.69 8.16 -7.39
CA ASP A 122 -17.49 7.16 -8.44
C ASP A 122 -18.26 5.86 -8.17
N VAL A 123 -18.57 5.58 -6.89
CA VAL A 123 -19.05 4.26 -6.46
C VAL A 123 -20.40 4.26 -5.76
N ASP A 124 -20.93 5.40 -5.31
CA ASP A 124 -22.22 5.47 -4.56
C ASP A 124 -23.41 4.87 -5.35
N GLN A 125 -23.39 4.95 -6.68
CA GLN A 125 -24.45 4.40 -7.53
C GLN A 125 -24.32 2.90 -7.83
N ILE A 126 -23.26 2.24 -7.34
CA ILE A 126 -23.06 0.81 -7.53
C ILE A 126 -24.11 0.05 -6.71
N PRO A 127 -24.92 -0.81 -7.35
CA PRO A 127 -26.00 -1.49 -6.66
C PRO A 127 -25.45 -2.51 -5.65
N VAL A 128 -26.04 -2.48 -4.46
CA VAL A 128 -25.86 -3.48 -3.42
C VAL A 128 -27.20 -4.17 -3.24
N THR A 129 -27.24 -5.50 -3.34
CA THR A 129 -28.49 -6.26 -3.28
C THR A 129 -28.39 -7.41 -2.29
N GLY A 130 -29.53 -7.86 -1.78
CA GLY A 130 -29.61 -8.98 -0.84
C GLY A 130 -29.37 -8.55 0.61
N ASN A 131 -29.08 -9.51 1.48
CA ASN A 131 -28.93 -9.29 2.92
C ASN A 131 -27.80 -10.15 3.50
N LEU A 132 -27.01 -9.55 4.38
CA LEU A 132 -26.02 -10.25 5.18
C LEU A 132 -26.64 -10.77 6.47
N ASP A 133 -26.25 -11.99 6.84
CA ASP A 133 -26.50 -12.51 8.18
C ASP A 133 -25.69 -11.65 9.17
N PRO A 134 -26.29 -11.18 10.29
CA PRO A 134 -25.56 -10.48 11.33
C PRO A 134 -24.33 -11.23 11.87
N ALA A 135 -24.31 -12.56 11.76
CA ALA A 135 -23.14 -13.38 12.09
C ALA A 135 -21.93 -13.11 11.19
N PHE A 136 -22.11 -12.57 9.98
CA PHE A 136 -21.00 -12.18 9.10
C PHE A 136 -20.07 -11.17 9.79
N SER A 137 -20.65 -10.20 10.49
CA SER A 137 -19.92 -9.13 11.20
C SER A 137 -19.33 -9.58 12.54
N GLN A 138 -19.51 -10.85 12.92
CA GLN A 138 -18.97 -11.41 14.16
C GLN A 138 -17.63 -12.11 13.91
N GLY A 139 -16.75 -12.06 14.93
CA GLY A 139 -15.44 -12.71 14.89
C GLY A 139 -14.35 -11.93 14.16
N GLN A 140 -13.15 -12.48 14.16
CA GLN A 140 -11.97 -11.83 13.57
C GLN A 140 -11.73 -12.26 12.13
N LEU A 141 -11.88 -13.55 11.81
CA LEU A 141 -11.55 -14.08 10.48
C LEU A 141 -12.60 -13.67 9.43
N VAL A 142 -12.14 -13.28 8.25
CA VAL A 142 -12.94 -13.10 7.02
C VAL A 142 -12.19 -13.76 5.89
N TYR A 143 -12.89 -14.55 5.07
CA TYR A 143 -12.26 -15.26 3.97
C TYR A 143 -12.46 -14.49 2.66
N ILE A 144 -11.42 -14.43 1.83
CA ILE A 144 -11.47 -13.83 0.50
C ILE A 144 -11.24 -14.93 -0.53
N ALA A 145 -12.27 -15.24 -1.30
CA ALA A 145 -12.26 -16.25 -2.35
C ALA A 145 -11.99 -15.63 -3.72
N ILE A 146 -11.05 -16.23 -4.45
CA ILE A 146 -10.73 -15.87 -5.84
C ILE A 146 -10.69 -17.16 -6.68
N ASP A 147 -11.11 -17.06 -7.94
CA ASP A 147 -10.92 -18.13 -8.92
C ASP A 147 -9.41 -18.29 -9.24
N PRO A 148 -8.77 -19.40 -8.88
CA PRO A 148 -7.32 -19.57 -9.05
C PRO A 148 -6.87 -19.60 -10.52
N ILE A 149 -7.77 -19.89 -11.47
CA ILE A 149 -7.46 -19.99 -12.90
C ILE A 149 -7.74 -18.67 -13.61
N LYS A 150 -8.79 -17.96 -13.20
CA LYS A 150 -9.22 -16.69 -13.83
C LYS A 150 -8.72 -15.44 -13.10
N SER A 151 -7.94 -15.62 -12.03
CA SER A 151 -7.37 -14.51 -11.27
C SER A 151 -6.59 -13.56 -12.18
N ASN A 152 -6.98 -12.29 -12.14
CA ASN A 152 -6.32 -11.20 -12.86
C ASN A 152 -5.81 -10.13 -11.89
N GLN A 153 -5.05 -9.16 -12.41
CA GLN A 153 -4.43 -8.11 -11.60
C GLN A 153 -5.45 -7.27 -10.81
N TYR A 154 -6.68 -7.12 -11.31
CA TYR A 154 -7.72 -6.32 -10.66
C TYR A 154 -8.38 -7.07 -9.50
N GLN A 155 -8.53 -8.39 -9.62
CA GLN A 155 -8.97 -9.23 -8.50
C GLN A 155 -7.93 -9.24 -7.37
N ALA A 156 -6.65 -9.36 -7.72
CA ALA A 156 -5.56 -9.27 -6.75
C ALA A 156 -5.50 -7.89 -6.07
N LEU A 157 -5.71 -6.81 -6.84
CA LEU A 157 -5.77 -5.44 -6.31
C LEU A 157 -6.92 -5.28 -5.31
N ALA A 158 -8.14 -5.63 -5.71
CA ALA A 158 -9.32 -5.59 -4.85
C ALA A 158 -9.13 -6.42 -3.57
N ALA A 159 -8.58 -7.63 -3.68
CA ALA A 159 -8.30 -8.48 -2.53
C ALA A 159 -7.27 -7.84 -1.57
N SER A 160 -6.24 -7.18 -2.10
CA SER A 160 -5.24 -6.47 -1.29
C SER A 160 -5.85 -5.29 -0.55
N GLU A 161 -6.66 -4.47 -1.21
CA GLU A 161 -7.32 -3.31 -0.59
C GLU A 161 -8.31 -3.72 0.51
N LEU A 162 -9.12 -4.75 0.23
CA LEU A 162 -9.99 -5.35 1.22
C LEU A 162 -9.19 -5.86 2.42
N SER A 163 -8.09 -6.58 2.17
CA SER A 163 -7.26 -7.15 3.23
C SER A 163 -6.65 -6.07 4.12
N ILE A 164 -6.11 -4.99 3.54
CA ILE A 164 -5.51 -3.88 4.28
C ILE A 164 -6.58 -3.18 5.13
N ASN A 165 -7.74 -2.88 4.56
CA ASN A 165 -8.83 -2.22 5.26
C ASN A 165 -9.44 -3.12 6.36
N MET A 166 -9.53 -4.44 6.16
CA MET A 166 -9.90 -5.39 7.22
C MET A 166 -8.90 -5.40 8.37
N ALA A 167 -7.63 -5.62 8.06
CA ALA A 167 -6.58 -5.77 9.06
C ALA A 167 -6.38 -4.49 9.87
N GLN A 168 -6.36 -3.34 9.20
CA GLN A 168 -6.00 -2.07 9.83
C GLN A 168 -7.22 -1.24 10.24
N GLY A 169 -8.31 -1.29 9.48
CA GLY A 169 -9.50 -0.47 9.67
C GLY A 169 -10.60 -1.12 10.52
N MET A 170 -10.77 -2.44 10.40
CA MET A 170 -11.89 -3.16 11.05
C MET A 170 -11.45 -4.18 12.10
N ASN A 171 -10.14 -4.32 12.35
CA ASN A 171 -9.58 -5.33 13.27
C ASN A 171 -10.02 -6.76 12.93
N ARG A 172 -10.06 -7.07 11.63
CA ARG A 172 -10.39 -8.39 11.08
C ARG A 172 -9.21 -8.99 10.34
N ILE A 173 -9.09 -10.31 10.37
CA ILE A 173 -7.98 -11.06 9.78
C ILE A 173 -8.46 -11.63 8.44
N PRO A 174 -8.01 -11.09 7.29
CA PRO A 174 -8.33 -11.64 5.99
C PRO A 174 -7.56 -12.94 5.76
N GLU A 175 -8.23 -13.98 5.27
CA GLU A 175 -7.62 -15.25 4.88
C GLU A 175 -8.01 -15.62 3.45
N ALA A 176 -7.01 -15.85 2.59
CA ALA A 176 -7.24 -16.20 1.19
C ALA A 176 -7.67 -17.67 1.03
N VAL A 177 -8.72 -17.91 0.26
CA VAL A 177 -9.26 -19.23 -0.06
C VAL A 177 -9.49 -19.38 -1.57
N CYS A 178 -9.61 -20.60 -2.05
CA CYS A 178 -9.92 -20.87 -3.45
C CYS A 178 -11.40 -21.22 -3.63
N THR A 179 -11.95 -20.91 -4.80
CA THR A 179 -13.36 -21.25 -5.11
C THR A 179 -13.56 -22.72 -5.52
N PHE A 180 -12.50 -23.40 -5.99
CA PHE A 180 -12.48 -24.82 -6.35
C PHE A 180 -11.07 -25.45 -6.22
N GLU A 181 -11.00 -26.78 -6.25
CA GLU A 181 -9.77 -27.56 -6.19
C GLU A 181 -8.95 -27.41 -7.49
N ASP A 182 -7.70 -26.98 -7.36
CA ASP A 182 -6.70 -26.91 -8.42
C ASP A 182 -5.30 -27.06 -7.79
N SER A 183 -4.31 -27.46 -8.59
CA SER A 183 -2.91 -27.56 -8.12
C SER A 183 -2.32 -26.26 -7.57
N ILE A 184 -2.83 -25.10 -7.98
CA ILE A 184 -2.46 -23.79 -7.40
C ILE A 184 -2.99 -23.64 -5.96
N CYS A 185 -4.02 -24.41 -5.60
CA CYS A 185 -4.75 -24.35 -4.34
C CYS A 185 -4.38 -25.48 -3.37
N ASP A 186 -3.27 -26.19 -3.60
CA ASP A 186 -2.81 -27.24 -2.70
C ASP A 186 -2.72 -26.75 -1.24
N ASN A 187 -3.40 -27.47 -0.34
CA ASN A 187 -3.53 -27.14 1.09
C ASN A 187 -4.24 -25.81 1.40
N ARG A 188 -5.03 -25.26 0.47
CA ARG A 188 -5.92 -24.12 0.72
C ARG A 188 -7.34 -24.61 1.01
N THR A 189 -8.04 -23.86 1.86
CA THR A 189 -9.48 -24.08 2.05
C THR A 189 -10.22 -23.77 0.75
N ILE A 190 -11.15 -24.64 0.37
CA ILE A 190 -12.05 -24.41 -0.77
C ILE A 190 -13.39 -23.90 -0.24
N ALA A 191 -13.80 -22.70 -0.66
CA ALA A 191 -15.09 -22.11 -0.32
C ALA A 191 -15.50 -21.06 -1.37
N ASN A 192 -16.80 -20.95 -1.61
CA ASN A 192 -17.43 -19.94 -2.49
C ASN A 192 -18.80 -19.58 -1.93
N CYS A 193 -19.51 -18.61 -2.50
CA CYS A 193 -20.80 -18.21 -1.94
C CYS A 193 -21.92 -19.25 -2.09
N GLU A 194 -21.76 -20.26 -2.96
CA GLU A 194 -22.71 -21.37 -3.06
C GLU A 194 -22.50 -22.39 -1.92
N ASP A 195 -21.27 -22.51 -1.41
CA ASP A 195 -20.91 -23.28 -0.22
C ASP A 195 -19.89 -22.53 0.64
N THR A 196 -20.40 -21.67 1.51
CA THR A 196 -19.58 -20.87 2.43
C THR A 196 -19.00 -21.70 3.59
N LYS A 197 -19.52 -22.92 3.81
CA LYS A 197 -19.24 -23.73 5.00
C LYS A 197 -19.51 -23.00 6.33
N GLY A 198 -20.42 -22.01 6.31
CA GLY A 198 -20.74 -21.18 7.47
C GLY A 198 -19.71 -20.10 7.81
N MET A 199 -18.74 -19.86 6.92
CA MET A 199 -17.68 -18.86 7.11
C MET A 199 -18.10 -17.50 6.54
N PRO A 200 -17.70 -16.37 7.16
CA PRO A 200 -17.86 -15.04 6.56
C PRO A 200 -16.94 -14.94 5.34
N LEU A 201 -17.53 -14.94 4.14
CA LEU A 201 -16.83 -15.07 2.88
C LEU A 201 -17.08 -13.86 1.97
N ILE A 202 -16.03 -13.38 1.32
CA ILE A 202 -16.10 -12.42 0.24
C ILE A 202 -15.57 -13.09 -1.01
N GLU A 203 -16.41 -13.27 -2.01
CA GLU A 203 -16.03 -13.87 -3.29
C GLU A 203 -15.87 -12.78 -4.35
N ILE A 204 -14.72 -12.75 -5.02
CA ILE A 204 -14.44 -11.82 -6.11
C ILE A 204 -14.69 -12.54 -7.44
N VAL A 205 -15.64 -12.04 -8.22
CA VAL A 205 -16.16 -12.73 -9.40
C VAL A 205 -16.14 -11.82 -10.63
N ASP A 206 -15.68 -12.35 -11.76
CA ASP A 206 -15.81 -11.65 -13.04
C ASP A 206 -17.28 -11.59 -13.49
N GLY A 207 -17.75 -10.41 -13.87
CA GLY A 207 -19.10 -10.22 -14.38
C GLY A 207 -19.33 -8.85 -15.01
N ASP A 208 -20.47 -8.68 -15.68
CA ASP A 208 -20.78 -7.41 -16.34
C ASP A 208 -21.18 -6.33 -15.34
N GLY A 209 -20.46 -5.21 -15.36
CA GLY A 209 -20.68 -4.03 -14.53
C GLY A 209 -20.39 -4.24 -13.04
N PRO A 210 -20.06 -3.16 -12.31
CA PRO A 210 -19.80 -3.26 -10.88
C PRO A 210 -21.12 -3.48 -10.13
N ARG A 211 -21.16 -4.49 -9.26
CA ARG A 211 -22.27 -4.70 -8.30
C ARG A 211 -21.84 -5.55 -7.12
N ILE A 212 -22.62 -5.46 -6.05
CA ILE A 212 -22.42 -6.25 -4.83
C ILE A 212 -23.68 -7.06 -4.56
N GLU A 213 -23.52 -8.36 -4.34
CA GLU A 213 -24.60 -9.27 -3.98
C GLU A 213 -24.31 -9.89 -2.60
N ALA A 214 -25.17 -9.66 -1.63
CA ALA A 214 -25.07 -10.20 -0.28
C ALA A 214 -26.08 -11.33 -0.08
N ASN A 215 -25.62 -12.48 0.40
CA ASN A 215 -26.48 -13.61 0.72
C ASN A 215 -25.97 -14.37 1.94
N GLY A 216 -26.63 -14.18 3.08
CA GLY A 216 -26.31 -14.87 4.32
C GLY A 216 -24.88 -14.54 4.78
N MET A 217 -24.00 -15.53 4.81
CA MET A 217 -22.60 -15.37 5.22
C MET A 217 -21.67 -14.95 4.06
N CYS A 218 -22.19 -14.58 2.90
CA CYS A 218 -21.38 -14.25 1.73
C CYS A 218 -21.64 -12.86 1.15
N ILE A 219 -20.58 -12.22 0.65
CA ILE A 219 -20.60 -11.05 -0.23
C ILE A 219 -19.94 -11.44 -1.55
N LYS A 220 -20.64 -11.33 -2.69
CA LYS A 220 -20.03 -11.37 -4.01
C LYS A 220 -19.72 -9.94 -4.47
N LEU A 221 -18.46 -9.70 -4.82
CA LEU A 221 -18.02 -8.50 -5.52
C LEU A 221 -17.90 -8.84 -7.00
N ILE A 222 -18.73 -8.22 -7.83
CA ILE A 222 -18.85 -8.60 -9.23
C ILE A 222 -18.48 -7.42 -10.12
N GLY A 223 -17.64 -7.67 -11.12
CA GLY A 223 -17.27 -6.67 -12.12
C GLY A 223 -16.25 -7.21 -13.13
N LYS A 224 -15.82 -6.38 -14.06
CA LYS A 224 -14.69 -6.65 -14.98
C LYS A 224 -13.66 -5.55 -14.83
N GLU A 225 -12.39 -5.94 -14.88
CA GLU A 225 -11.28 -5.01 -14.76
C GLU A 225 -11.42 -4.11 -13.51
N LEU A 226 -11.38 -2.79 -13.68
CA LEU A 226 -11.53 -1.82 -12.60
C LEU A 226 -12.91 -1.80 -11.95
N ASP A 227 -13.95 -2.38 -12.57
CA ASP A 227 -15.26 -2.46 -11.93
C ASP A 227 -15.25 -3.38 -10.69
N ILE A 228 -14.33 -4.35 -10.64
CA ILE A 228 -14.10 -5.17 -9.44
C ILE A 228 -13.55 -4.31 -8.30
N VAL A 229 -12.59 -3.44 -8.63
CA VAL A 229 -11.96 -2.51 -7.68
C VAL A 229 -13.00 -1.51 -7.18
N LYS A 230 -13.86 -0.98 -8.06
CA LYS A 230 -14.98 -0.13 -7.66
C LYS A 230 -15.94 -0.83 -6.70
N ALA A 231 -16.26 -2.10 -6.92
CA ALA A 231 -17.10 -2.88 -6.01
C ALA A 231 -16.42 -3.07 -4.64
N ALA A 232 -15.09 -3.28 -4.61
CA ALA A 232 -14.31 -3.35 -3.38
C ALA A 232 -14.30 -2.00 -2.62
N ASP A 233 -14.01 -0.90 -3.31
CA ASP A 233 -14.02 0.44 -2.71
C ASP A 233 -15.42 0.82 -2.19
N ARG A 234 -16.48 0.43 -2.91
CA ARG A 234 -17.87 0.64 -2.48
C ARG A 234 -18.17 -0.05 -1.15
N ILE A 235 -17.74 -1.30 -0.97
CA ILE A 235 -18.00 -2.04 0.28
C ILE A 235 -17.11 -1.52 1.42
N ILE A 236 -15.88 -1.10 1.15
CA ILE A 236 -14.98 -0.46 2.13
C ILE A 236 -15.60 0.83 2.66
N LEU A 237 -16.08 1.70 1.77
CA LEU A 237 -16.77 2.93 2.15
C LEU A 237 -18.07 2.66 2.93
N ASN A 238 -18.75 1.55 2.63
CA ASN A 238 -19.92 1.14 3.41
C ASN A 238 -19.55 0.69 4.83
N TRP A 239 -18.48 -0.10 4.99
CA TRP A 239 -18.02 -0.54 6.30
C TRP A 239 -17.58 0.60 7.21
N TYR A 240 -17.07 1.69 6.63
CA TYR A 240 -16.76 2.92 7.37
C TYR A 240 -17.96 3.84 7.62
N GLY A 241 -19.16 3.48 7.14
CA GLY A 241 -20.36 4.30 7.30
C GLY A 241 -20.32 5.60 6.49
N ILE A 242 -19.50 5.66 5.44
CA ILE A 242 -19.38 6.84 4.57
C ILE A 242 -20.49 6.82 3.51
N ILE A 243 -20.80 5.63 2.97
CA ILE A 243 -21.91 5.43 2.05
C ILE A 243 -22.88 4.38 2.61
N ASP A 244 -24.15 4.74 2.74
CA ASP A 244 -25.20 3.82 3.18
C ASP A 244 -25.51 2.74 2.14
N VAL A 245 -25.97 1.58 2.60
CA VAL A 245 -26.61 0.57 1.73
C VAL A 245 -28.02 1.08 1.44
N LYS A 246 -28.33 1.32 0.16
CA LYS A 246 -29.67 1.74 -0.29
C LYS A 246 -30.51 0.53 -0.68
#